data_AF-A0A182RGT6-F1
#
_entry.id   AF-A0A182RGT6-F1
#
_cell.length_a   1.000
_cell.length_b   1.000
_cell.length_c   1.000
_cell.angle_alpha   90.00
_cell.angle_beta   90.00
_cell.angle_gamma   90.00
#
_symmetry.space_group_name_H-M   'P 1'
#
loop_
_entity.id
_entity.type
_entity.pdbx_description
1 polymer ?
#
loop_
_entity_poly.entity_id
_entity_poly.type
_entity_poly.pdbx_seq_one_letter_code
_entity_poly.pdbx_strand_id
1 'polypeptide(L)'
;MAINPEKEEYELQHFNFSSEELVAQNIQMVQSLLNKSLTVFTEQLIQKQEIPEEPATRLRASCNKTTIAIYNDCAPAMNELNALFRKTFSIPDNVLLPTDLLQIRGYTEELMHSLEQEVQSTKDAVLQGAVFLASLEAEMELHRELESCYEAEEEIFEQLENFQEQDIDPEDVSDLVKRLGSAGIIVNGCTKKSIELDNFLLQK
;
A
#
# COMPACT_ATOMS: atom_id res chain seq x y z
N MET A 1 -36.73 -21.74 23.22
CA MET A 1 -35.51 -22.04 22.46
C MET A 1 -34.44 -21.13 23.00
N ALA A 2 -33.32 -21.68 23.47
CA ALA A 2 -32.21 -20.86 23.93
C ALA A 2 -31.60 -20.16 22.71
N ILE A 3 -31.52 -18.83 22.77
CA ILE A 3 -30.84 -18.02 21.77
C ILE A 3 -29.36 -18.39 21.89
N ASN A 4 -28.76 -18.90 20.81
CA ASN A 4 -27.32 -19.12 20.77
C ASN A 4 -26.67 -17.78 20.35
N PRO A 5 -26.01 -17.06 21.27
CA PRO A 5 -25.52 -15.71 20.99
C PRO A 5 -24.49 -15.67 19.86
N GLU A 6 -23.66 -16.71 19.74
CA GLU A 6 -22.64 -16.82 18.68
C GLU A 6 -23.27 -16.96 17.29
N LYS A 7 -24.41 -17.65 17.22
CA LYS A 7 -25.15 -17.83 15.97
C LYS A 7 -25.86 -16.55 15.53
N GLU A 8 -26.40 -15.81 16.49
CA GLU A 8 -27.04 -14.53 16.22
C GLU A 8 -26.03 -13.48 15.73
N GLU A 9 -24.81 -13.46 16.29
CA GLU A 9 -23.73 -12.60 15.82
C GLU A 9 -23.33 -12.92 14.37
N TYR A 10 -23.27 -14.21 14.03
CA TYR A 10 -22.97 -14.66 12.67
C TYR A 10 -24.05 -14.28 11.65
N GLU A 11 -25.32 -14.42 12.05
CA GLU A 11 -26.47 -13.98 11.26
C GLU A 11 -26.47 -12.45 11.10
N LEU A 12 -26.13 -11.71 12.16
CA LEU A 12 -26.03 -10.25 12.12
C LEU A 12 -24.90 -9.78 11.19
N GLN A 13 -23.75 -10.44 11.19
CA GLN A 13 -22.64 -10.14 10.29
C GLN A 13 -23.05 -10.30 8.81
N HIS A 14 -23.89 -11.28 8.50
CA HIS A 14 -24.33 -11.52 7.13
C HIS A 14 -25.47 -10.60 6.68
N PHE A 15 -26.52 -10.49 7.49
CA PHE A 15 -27.75 -9.80 7.12
C PHE A 15 -27.77 -8.32 7.52
N ASN A 16 -26.92 -7.91 8.46
CA ASN A 16 -26.91 -6.58 9.10
C ASN A 16 -28.18 -6.23 9.89
N PHE A 17 -29.03 -7.22 10.17
CA PHE A 17 -30.19 -7.10 11.06
C PHE A 17 -30.41 -8.43 11.77
N SER A 18 -31.05 -8.40 12.94
CA SER A 18 -31.42 -9.64 13.63
C SER A 18 -32.79 -10.15 13.20
N SER A 19 -32.99 -11.47 13.23
CA SER A 19 -34.30 -12.07 12.96
C SER A 19 -35.37 -11.61 13.96
N GLU A 20 -34.97 -11.31 15.20
CA GLU A 20 -35.85 -10.74 16.23
C GLU A 20 -36.25 -9.28 15.93
N GLU A 21 -35.35 -8.46 15.40
CA GLU A 21 -35.69 -7.10 14.96
C GLU A 21 -36.75 -7.13 13.87
N LEU A 22 -36.62 -8.05 12.90
CA LEU A 22 -37.59 -8.20 11.82
C LEU A 22 -38.95 -8.69 12.34
N VAL A 23 -38.95 -9.61 13.29
CA VAL A 23 -40.18 -10.06 13.98
C VAL A 23 -40.84 -8.90 14.73
N ALA A 24 -40.08 -8.12 15.49
CA ALA A 24 -40.60 -6.98 16.25
C ALA A 24 -41.19 -5.90 15.33
N GLN A 25 -40.48 -5.56 14.25
CA GLN A 25 -40.96 -4.60 13.24
C GLN A 25 -42.24 -5.09 12.56
N ASN A 26 -42.32 -6.39 12.23
CA ASN A 26 -43.51 -6.96 11.61
C ASN A 26 -44.73 -6.91 12.56
N ILE A 27 -44.54 -7.24 13.84
CA ILE A 27 -45.60 -7.13 14.86
C ILE A 27 -46.11 -5.69 14.94
N GLN A 28 -45.20 -4.72 15.03
CA GLN A 28 -45.55 -3.31 15.11
C GLN A 28 -46.29 -2.83 13.85
N MET A 29 -45.83 -3.28 12.68
CA MET A 29 -46.46 -2.96 11.39
C MET A 29 -47.90 -3.47 11.32
N VAL A 30 -48.13 -4.74 11.68
CA VAL A 30 -49.47 -5.35 11.66
C VAL A 30 -50.41 -4.63 12.64
N GLN A 31 -49.95 -4.35 13.86
CA GLN A 31 -50.74 -3.62 14.85
C GLN A 31 -51.10 -2.20 14.36
N SER A 32 -50.16 -1.50 13.74
CA SER A 32 -50.38 -0.18 13.15
C SER A 32 -51.39 -0.23 12.00
N LEU A 33 -51.29 -1.21 11.11
CA LEU A 33 -52.20 -1.39 9.99
C LEU A 33 -53.62 -1.72 10.44
N LEU A 34 -53.77 -2.61 11.43
CA LEU A 34 -55.07 -2.94 12.02
C LEU A 34 -55.71 -1.71 12.65
N ASN A 35 -54.95 -0.97 13.48
CA ASN A 35 -55.44 0.22 14.14
C ASN A 35 -55.87 1.30 13.14
N LYS A 36 -55.03 1.57 12.12
CA LYS A 36 -55.34 2.54 11.07
C LYS A 36 -56.59 2.14 10.28
N SER A 37 -56.70 0.86 9.90
CA SER A 37 -57.85 0.36 9.14
C SER A 37 -59.15 0.44 9.94
N LEU A 38 -59.12 0.03 11.22
CA LEU A 38 -60.28 0.05 12.09
C LEU A 38 -60.71 1.49 12.42
N THR A 39 -59.76 2.39 12.59
CA THR A 39 -60.02 3.82 12.80
C THR A 39 -60.68 4.44 11.57
N VAL A 40 -60.13 4.22 10.37
CA VAL A 40 -60.72 4.72 9.11
C VAL A 40 -62.12 4.16 8.89
N PHE A 41 -62.32 2.85 9.13
CA PHE A 41 -63.63 2.22 9.04
C PHE A 41 -64.63 2.85 10.02
N THR A 42 -64.21 3.07 11.26
CA THR A 42 -65.05 3.66 12.32
C THR A 42 -65.47 5.08 11.96
N GLU A 43 -64.54 5.92 11.47
CA GLU A 43 -64.87 7.28 11.04
C GLU A 43 -65.82 7.28 9.84
N GLN A 44 -65.59 6.42 8.85
CA GLN A 44 -66.49 6.30 7.70
C GLN A 44 -67.89 5.81 8.10
N LEU A 45 -67.98 4.91 9.08
CA LEU A 45 -69.24 4.40 9.59
C LEU A 45 -70.02 5.49 10.35
N ILE A 46 -69.34 6.28 11.18
CA ILE A 46 -69.92 7.43 11.88
C ILE A 46 -70.45 8.45 10.88
N GLN A 47 -69.65 8.78 9.85
CA GLN A 47 -70.03 9.74 8.82
C GLN A 47 -71.23 9.26 7.99
N LYS A 48 -71.23 7.99 7.56
CA LYS A 48 -72.29 7.45 6.69
C LYS A 48 -73.63 7.24 7.40
N GLN A 49 -73.62 6.96 8.69
CA GLN A 49 -74.84 6.75 9.47
C GLN A 49 -75.25 7.98 10.30
N GLU A 50 -74.55 9.11 10.16
CA GLU A 50 -74.80 10.34 10.91
C GLU A 50 -74.96 10.07 12.42
N ILE A 51 -74.05 9.26 12.97
CA ILE A 51 -74.14 8.80 14.35
C ILE A 51 -73.94 9.99 15.29
N PRO A 52 -74.81 10.20 16.31
CA PRO A 52 -74.65 11.26 17.28
C PRO A 52 -73.30 11.20 18.02
N GLU A 53 -72.80 12.33 18.50
CA GLU A 53 -71.43 12.45 19.02
C GLU A 53 -71.15 11.58 20.25
N GLU A 54 -72.14 11.36 21.09
CA GLU A 54 -72.02 10.56 22.33
C GLU A 54 -71.89 9.04 22.08
N PRO A 55 -72.65 8.40 21.15
CA PRO A 55 -72.34 7.04 20.69
C PRO A 55 -71.10 6.97 19.79
N ALA A 56 -70.77 8.01 19.01
CA ALA A 56 -69.58 8.03 18.17
C ALA A 56 -68.27 7.99 18.99
N THR A 57 -68.21 8.74 20.10
CA THR A 57 -67.07 8.71 21.03
C THR A 57 -66.92 7.35 21.72
N ARG A 58 -68.03 6.69 22.09
CA ARG A 58 -68.02 5.31 22.60
C ARG A 58 -67.49 4.32 21.57
N LEU A 59 -67.86 4.47 20.30
CA LEU A 59 -67.40 3.61 19.21
C LEU A 59 -65.89 3.75 18.98
N ARG A 60 -65.37 4.98 18.96
CA ARG A 60 -63.92 5.25 18.90
C ARG A 60 -63.16 4.63 20.08
N ALA A 61 -63.69 4.74 21.29
CA ALA A 61 -63.08 4.13 22.47
C ALA A 61 -63.09 2.59 22.41
N SER A 62 -64.12 1.99 21.79
CA SER A 62 -64.19 0.55 21.57
C SER A 62 -63.23 0.06 20.48
N CYS A 63 -62.85 0.93 19.54
CA CYS A 63 -61.93 0.62 18.43
C CYS A 63 -60.62 -0.02 18.93
N ASN A 64 -60.00 0.57 19.96
CA ASN A 64 -58.76 0.03 20.55
C ASN A 64 -58.93 -1.40 21.11
N LYS A 65 -60.05 -1.68 21.78
CA LYS A 65 -60.33 -3.01 22.33
C LYS A 65 -60.54 -4.03 21.21
N THR A 66 -61.26 -3.63 20.17
CA THR A 66 -61.51 -4.47 19.00
C THR A 66 -60.23 -4.75 18.22
N THR A 67 -59.34 -3.76 18.04
CA THR A 67 -58.02 -3.96 17.43
C THR A 67 -57.18 -4.98 18.18
N ILE A 68 -57.17 -4.93 19.51
CA ILE A 68 -56.46 -5.91 20.35
C ILE A 68 -57.07 -7.31 20.20
N ALA A 69 -58.41 -7.42 20.19
CA ALA A 69 -59.09 -8.70 19.99
C ALA A 69 -58.75 -9.31 18.62
N ILE A 70 -58.83 -8.52 17.54
CA ILE A 70 -58.49 -8.97 16.19
C ILE A 70 -57.01 -9.41 16.11
N TYR A 71 -56.10 -8.65 16.74
CA TYR A 71 -54.70 -9.03 16.77
C TYR A 71 -54.47 -10.35 17.52
N ASN A 72 -55.15 -10.56 18.64
CA ASN A 72 -55.08 -11.82 19.39
C ASN A 72 -55.62 -13.00 18.59
N ASP A 73 -56.66 -12.80 17.79
CA ASP A 73 -57.18 -13.82 16.88
C ASP A 73 -56.17 -14.16 15.76
N CYS A 74 -55.39 -13.18 15.31
CA CYS A 74 -54.32 -13.37 14.33
C CYS A 74 -53.00 -13.88 14.94
N ALA A 75 -52.84 -13.85 16.26
CA ALA A 75 -51.62 -14.26 16.96
C ALA A 75 -51.08 -15.66 16.56
N PRO A 76 -51.89 -16.73 16.37
CA PRO A 76 -51.36 -18.02 15.94
C PRO A 76 -50.70 -17.95 14.56
N ALA A 77 -51.32 -17.27 13.59
CA ALA A 77 -50.75 -17.08 12.26
C ALA A 77 -49.50 -16.19 12.29
N MET A 78 -49.49 -15.15 13.14
CA MET A 78 -48.30 -14.33 13.37
C MET A 78 -47.15 -15.12 13.98
N ASN A 79 -47.44 -16.03 14.91
CA ASN A 79 -46.42 -16.89 15.51
C ASN A 79 -45.81 -17.87 14.50
N GLU A 80 -46.63 -18.41 13.59
CA GLU A 80 -46.15 -19.26 12.49
C GLU A 80 -45.25 -18.47 11.54
N LEU A 81 -45.66 -17.25 11.16
CA LEU A 81 -44.85 -16.35 10.35
C LEU A 81 -43.52 -15.98 11.04
N ASN A 82 -43.56 -15.69 12.34
CA ASN A 82 -42.35 -15.40 13.13
C ASN A 82 -41.40 -16.59 13.19
N ALA A 83 -41.93 -17.82 13.33
CA ALA A 83 -41.13 -19.03 13.25
C ALA A 83 -40.50 -19.21 11.85
N LEU A 84 -41.24 -18.85 10.80
CA LEU A 84 -40.74 -18.90 9.43
C LEU A 84 -39.63 -17.86 9.18
N PHE A 85 -39.74 -16.65 9.73
CA PHE A 85 -38.66 -15.65 9.68
C PHE A 85 -37.40 -16.15 10.38
N ARG A 86 -37.53 -16.68 11.59
CA ARG A 86 -36.41 -17.28 12.33
C ARG A 86 -35.77 -18.42 11.55
N LYS A 87 -36.54 -19.23 10.83
CA LYS A 87 -36.01 -20.33 10.01
C LYS A 87 -35.35 -19.84 8.72
N THR A 88 -35.90 -18.80 8.09
CA THR A 88 -35.43 -18.30 6.78
C THR A 88 -34.16 -17.49 6.91
N PHE A 89 -34.06 -16.67 7.95
CA PHE A 89 -32.89 -15.83 8.22
C PHE A 89 -31.87 -16.51 9.13
N SER A 90 -32.01 -17.82 9.36
CA SER A 90 -31.00 -18.56 10.09
C SER A 90 -29.94 -19.15 9.18
N ILE A 91 -28.68 -18.97 9.54
CA ILE A 91 -27.56 -19.57 8.84
C ILE A 91 -27.35 -20.99 9.42
N PRO A 92 -27.29 -22.04 8.58
CA PRO A 92 -26.95 -23.38 9.04
C PRO A 92 -25.53 -23.42 9.59
N ASP A 93 -25.29 -24.17 10.66
CA ASP A 93 -23.99 -24.24 11.35
C ASP A 93 -22.86 -24.80 10.45
N ASN A 94 -23.24 -25.48 9.37
CA ASN A 94 -22.37 -26.08 8.38
C ASN A 94 -22.14 -25.17 7.14
N VAL A 95 -22.59 -23.92 7.17
CA VAL A 95 -22.35 -22.93 6.12
C VAL A 95 -21.43 -21.84 6.65
N LEU A 96 -20.29 -21.68 5.99
CA LEU A 96 -19.37 -20.57 6.23
C LEU A 96 -19.72 -19.39 5.32
N LEU A 97 -19.64 -18.19 5.88
CA LEU A 97 -19.78 -16.95 5.14
C LEU A 97 -18.62 -16.75 4.17
N PRO A 98 -18.86 -16.06 3.03
CA PRO A 98 -17.82 -15.76 2.06
C PRO A 98 -16.58 -15.05 2.66
N THR A 99 -16.78 -14.25 3.71
CA THR A 99 -15.71 -13.56 4.46
C THR A 99 -14.76 -14.53 5.15
N ASP A 100 -15.29 -15.68 5.59
CA ASP A 100 -14.55 -16.64 6.40
C ASP A 100 -13.96 -17.76 5.55
N LEU A 101 -14.27 -17.79 4.24
CA LEU A 101 -13.62 -18.70 3.29
C LEU A 101 -12.10 -18.52 3.27
N LEU A 102 -11.60 -17.31 3.55
CA LEU A 102 -10.16 -17.04 3.68
C LEU A 102 -9.57 -17.64 4.97
N GLN A 103 -10.37 -17.77 6.02
CA GLN A 103 -9.98 -18.41 7.28
C GLN A 103 -9.90 -19.93 7.15
N ILE A 104 -10.59 -20.56 6.18
CA ILE A 104 -10.48 -22.01 5.89
C ILE A 104 -9.04 -22.41 5.59
N ARG A 105 -8.27 -21.54 4.94
CA ARG A 105 -6.85 -21.83 4.65
C ARG A 105 -6.01 -21.95 5.91
N GLY A 106 -6.53 -21.54 7.08
CA GLY A 106 -5.91 -21.79 8.38
C GLY A 106 -4.47 -21.31 8.38
N TYR A 107 -4.22 -20.09 7.87
CA TYR A 107 -2.89 -19.48 7.97
C TYR A 107 -2.54 -19.44 9.46
N THR A 108 -1.65 -20.33 9.88
CA THR A 108 -1.18 -20.37 11.25
C THR A 108 -0.37 -19.11 11.51
N GLU A 109 -0.35 -18.64 12.76
CA GLU A 109 0.49 -17.49 13.15
C GLU A 109 1.95 -17.73 12.77
N GLU A 110 2.41 -18.99 12.85
CA GLU A 110 3.73 -19.42 12.40
C GLU A 110 3.95 -19.17 10.90
N LEU A 111 2.96 -19.49 10.06
CA LEU A 111 3.03 -19.26 8.62
C LEU A 111 3.03 -17.76 8.31
N MET A 112 2.20 -16.96 8.98
CA MET A 112 2.22 -15.50 8.82
C MET A 112 3.57 -14.92 9.21
N HIS A 113 4.13 -15.35 10.35
CA HIS A 113 5.42 -14.85 10.81
C HIS A 113 6.56 -15.23 9.86
N SER A 114 6.54 -16.45 9.31
CA SER A 114 7.50 -16.88 8.29
C SER A 114 7.40 -16.03 7.01
N LEU A 115 6.18 -15.69 6.59
CA LEU A 115 5.94 -14.87 5.39
C LEU A 115 6.42 -13.44 5.61
N GLU A 116 6.16 -12.87 6.79
CA GLU A 116 6.67 -11.55 7.17
C GLU A 116 8.20 -11.51 7.19
N GLN A 117 8.83 -12.55 7.73
CA GLN A 117 10.29 -12.66 7.75
C GLN A 117 10.86 -12.80 6.33
N GLU A 118 10.22 -13.57 5.45
CA GLU A 118 10.63 -13.71 4.04
C GLU A 118 10.47 -12.38 3.28
N VAL A 119 9.37 -11.66 3.49
CA VAL A 119 9.14 -10.34 2.91
C VAL A 119 10.21 -9.35 3.38
N GLN A 120 10.53 -9.34 4.67
CA GLN A 120 11.54 -8.45 5.22
C GLN A 120 12.94 -8.78 4.68
N SER A 121 13.30 -10.07 4.65
CA SER A 121 14.59 -10.50 4.08
C SER A 121 14.71 -10.16 2.60
N THR A 122 13.63 -10.31 1.84
CA THR A 122 13.62 -9.98 0.40
C THR A 122 13.76 -8.47 0.20
N LYS A 123 13.08 -7.66 1.02
CA LYS A 123 13.18 -6.20 0.99
C LYS A 123 14.61 -5.73 1.29
N ASP A 124 15.25 -6.32 2.30
CA ASP A 124 16.62 -5.99 2.67
C ASP A 124 17.62 -6.39 1.57
N ALA A 125 17.42 -7.54 0.93
CA ALA A 125 18.22 -7.96 -0.22
C ALA A 125 18.05 -7.02 -1.43
N VAL A 126 16.82 -6.59 -1.71
CA VAL A 126 16.54 -5.61 -2.78
C VAL A 126 17.20 -4.27 -2.48
N LEU A 127 17.15 -3.80 -1.24
CA LEU A 127 17.80 -2.55 -0.83
C LEU A 127 19.32 -2.62 -0.98
N GLN A 128 19.93 -3.72 -0.52
CA GLN A 128 21.36 -3.96 -0.70
C GLN A 128 21.74 -4.03 -2.19
N GLY A 129 20.94 -4.71 -3.00
CA GLY A 129 21.12 -4.76 -4.45
C GLY A 129 21.05 -3.38 -5.10
N ALA A 130 20.11 -2.53 -4.67
CA ALA A 130 19.99 -1.16 -5.17
C ALA A 130 21.20 -0.30 -4.82
N VAL A 131 21.70 -0.39 -3.57
CA VAL A 131 22.92 0.32 -3.15
C VAL A 131 24.13 -0.17 -3.94
N PHE A 132 24.24 -1.48 -4.16
CA PHE A 132 25.33 -2.06 -4.93
C PHE A 132 25.31 -1.61 -6.39
N LEU A 133 24.13 -1.59 -7.03
CA LEU A 133 23.97 -1.07 -8.40
C LEU A 133 24.35 0.40 -8.50
N ALA A 134 23.92 1.23 -7.55
CA ALA A 134 24.31 2.64 -7.51
C ALA A 134 25.84 2.81 -7.33
N SER A 135 26.47 1.94 -6.55
CA SER A 135 27.92 1.95 -6.37
C SER A 135 28.67 1.55 -7.64
N LEU A 136 28.20 0.51 -8.33
CA LEU A 136 28.75 0.09 -9.63
C LEU A 136 28.60 1.17 -10.70
N GLU A 137 27.48 1.88 -10.71
CA GLU A 137 27.26 2.99 -11.65
C GLU A 137 28.24 4.15 -11.38
N ALA A 138 28.49 4.47 -10.11
CA ALA A 138 29.50 5.45 -9.73
C ALA A 138 30.93 5.02 -10.10
N GLU A 139 31.28 3.73 -9.91
CA GLU A 139 32.58 3.17 -10.29
C GLU A 139 32.76 3.19 -11.82
N MET A 140 31.73 2.83 -12.59
CA MET A 140 31.75 2.93 -14.04
C MET A 140 31.99 4.37 -14.52
N GLU A 141 31.34 5.35 -13.89
CA GLU A 141 31.54 6.75 -14.27
C GLU A 141 32.96 7.22 -13.96
N LEU A 142 33.52 6.82 -12.81
CA LEU A 142 34.92 7.09 -12.48
C LEU A 142 35.89 6.47 -13.51
N HIS A 143 35.63 5.24 -13.96
CA HIS A 143 36.44 4.60 -14.99
C HIS A 143 36.38 5.35 -16.33
N ARG A 144 35.21 5.84 -16.73
CA ARG A 144 35.07 6.67 -17.95
C ARG A 144 35.85 7.97 -17.84
N GLU A 145 35.83 8.62 -16.68
CA GLU A 145 36.62 9.83 -16.45
C GLU A 145 38.13 9.52 -16.54
N LEU A 146 38.55 8.37 -16.01
CA LEU A 146 39.95 7.94 -16.01
C LEU A 146 40.47 7.54 -17.40
N GLU A 147 39.62 7.00 -18.28
CA GLU A 147 39.96 6.69 -19.68
C GLU A 147 40.52 7.94 -20.40
N SER A 148 39.91 9.10 -20.20
CA SER A 148 40.39 10.35 -20.80
C SER A 148 41.77 10.78 -20.31
N CYS A 149 42.12 10.42 -19.07
CA CYS A 149 43.44 10.69 -18.50
C CYS A 149 44.50 9.74 -19.06
N TYR A 150 44.15 8.47 -19.29
CA TYR A 150 45.03 7.51 -19.94
C TYR A 150 45.31 7.88 -21.39
N GLU A 151 44.30 8.32 -22.15
CA GLU A 151 44.48 8.82 -23.52
C GLU A 151 45.43 10.04 -23.56
N ALA A 152 45.28 10.97 -22.60
CA ALA A 152 46.18 12.11 -22.48
C ALA A 152 47.61 11.72 -22.06
N GLU A 153 47.77 10.70 -21.21
CA GLU A 153 49.08 10.16 -20.84
C GLU A 153 49.77 9.49 -22.03
N GLU A 154 49.02 8.72 -22.83
CA GLU A 154 49.51 8.09 -24.05
C GLU A 154 49.96 9.15 -25.08
N GLU A 155 49.19 10.22 -25.26
CA GLU A 155 49.58 11.34 -26.14
C GLU A 155 50.88 12.02 -25.66
N ILE A 156 51.03 12.23 -24.34
CA ILE A 156 52.27 12.78 -23.77
C ILE A 156 53.45 11.82 -23.97
N PHE A 157 53.23 10.51 -23.81
CA PHE A 157 54.25 9.49 -24.03
C PHE A 157 54.71 9.45 -25.49
N GLU A 158 53.79 9.48 -26.46
CA GLU A 158 54.11 9.57 -27.89
C GLU A 158 54.90 10.85 -28.19
N GLN A 159 54.53 11.99 -27.61
CA GLN A 159 55.30 13.23 -27.78
C GLN A 159 56.72 13.10 -27.21
N LEU A 160 56.88 12.48 -26.04
CA LEU A 160 58.19 12.23 -25.43
C LEU A 160 59.05 11.27 -26.27
N GLU A 161 58.47 10.21 -26.83
CA GLU A 161 59.15 9.29 -27.74
C GLU A 161 59.63 10.03 -29.00
N ASN A 162 58.77 10.86 -29.59
CA ASN A 162 59.14 11.74 -30.72
C ASN A 162 60.27 12.73 -30.38
N PHE A 163 60.31 13.26 -29.16
CA PHE A 163 61.42 14.11 -28.70
C PHE A 163 62.70 13.32 -28.45
N GLN A 164 62.61 12.05 -28.08
CA GLN A 164 63.75 11.18 -27.85
C GLN A 164 64.34 10.68 -29.19
N GLU A 165 63.51 10.47 -30.21
CA GLU A 165 63.95 10.18 -31.58
C GLU A 165 64.49 11.41 -32.31
N GLN A 166 64.09 12.62 -31.90
CA GLN A 166 64.79 13.87 -32.26
C GLN A 166 66.09 13.98 -31.46
N ASP A 167 67.06 13.11 -31.77
CA ASP A 167 68.44 13.30 -31.37
C ASP A 167 68.89 14.69 -31.84
N ILE A 168 69.07 15.60 -30.89
CA ILE A 168 69.74 16.88 -31.15
C ILE A 168 71.16 16.52 -31.57
N ASP A 169 71.47 16.70 -32.85
CA ASP A 169 72.81 16.43 -33.37
C ASP A 169 73.83 17.26 -32.56
N PRO A 170 74.79 16.62 -31.87
CA PRO A 170 75.80 17.34 -31.10
C PRO A 170 76.63 18.30 -31.97
N GLU A 171 76.66 18.11 -33.30
CA GLU A 171 77.26 19.08 -34.22
C GLU A 171 76.45 20.38 -34.34
N ASP A 172 75.12 20.33 -34.34
CA ASP A 172 74.26 21.52 -34.43
C ASP A 172 74.35 22.39 -33.16
N VAL A 173 74.48 21.77 -31.99
CA VAL A 173 74.70 22.49 -30.72
C VAL A 173 76.10 23.10 -30.68
N SER A 174 77.10 22.37 -31.18
CA SER A 174 78.49 22.85 -31.31
C SER A 174 78.59 24.04 -32.25
N ASP A 175 77.90 24.01 -33.39
CA ASP A 175 77.88 25.10 -34.35
C ASP A 175 77.08 26.31 -33.88
N LEU A 176 76.00 26.10 -33.12
CA LEU A 176 75.28 27.18 -32.44
C LEU A 176 76.17 27.88 -31.39
N VAL A 177 76.93 27.11 -30.60
CA VAL A 177 77.89 27.64 -29.61
C VAL A 177 79.04 28.38 -30.30
N LYS A 178 79.56 27.87 -31.43
CA LYS A 178 80.58 28.58 -32.23
C LYS A 178 80.02 29.87 -32.84
N ARG A 179 78.77 29.88 -33.33
CA ARG A 179 78.09 31.07 -33.84
C ARG A 179 77.84 32.12 -32.75
N LEU A 180 77.41 31.70 -31.56
CA LEU A 180 77.25 32.59 -30.40
C LEU A 180 78.58 33.13 -29.87
N GLY A 181 79.64 32.32 -29.92
CA GLY A 181 81.00 32.74 -29.62
C GLY A 181 81.55 33.75 -30.63
N SER A 182 81.29 33.55 -31.93
CA SER A 182 81.69 34.48 -32.99
C SER A 182 80.82 35.74 -33.06
N ALA A 183 79.59 35.70 -32.56
CA ALA A 183 78.74 36.87 -32.31
C ALA A 183 79.11 37.64 -31.02
N GLY A 184 80.11 37.18 -30.25
CA GLY A 184 80.65 37.87 -29.08
C GLY A 184 79.77 37.81 -27.82
N ILE A 185 78.79 36.91 -27.78
CA ILE A 185 77.84 36.79 -26.65
C ILE A 185 78.41 35.90 -25.54
N ILE A 186 79.25 34.92 -25.87
CA ILE A 186 79.86 33.99 -24.91
C ILE A 186 81.37 34.26 -24.82
N VAL A 187 81.81 34.84 -23.70
CA VAL A 187 83.23 34.96 -23.34
C VAL A 187 83.66 33.65 -22.70
N ASN A 188 84.45 32.83 -23.41
CA ASN A 188 85.04 31.61 -22.88
C ASN A 188 86.05 31.93 -21.78
N GLY A 189 85.55 32.01 -20.55
CA GLY A 189 86.32 32.19 -19.33
C GLY A 189 85.78 31.32 -18.21
N CYS A 190 86.62 30.38 -17.78
CA CYS A 190 86.66 29.76 -16.46
C CYS A 190 85.81 28.51 -16.15
N THR A 191 86.59 27.43 -15.97
CA THR A 191 86.59 26.46 -14.86
C THR A 191 85.51 25.38 -14.79
N LYS A 192 85.97 24.18 -15.17
CA LYS A 192 85.54 22.88 -14.61
C LYS A 192 85.33 23.01 -13.10
N LYS A 193 84.08 22.94 -12.67
CA LYS A 193 83.71 22.41 -11.36
C LYS A 193 82.72 21.29 -11.61
N SER A 194 83.21 20.08 -11.34
CA SER A 194 82.42 18.89 -11.05
C SER A 194 81.29 19.26 -10.09
N ILE A 195 80.05 19.17 -10.56
CA ILE A 195 78.87 19.11 -9.71
C ILE A 195 78.36 17.68 -9.88
N GLU A 196 78.64 16.87 -8.86
CA GLU A 196 77.95 15.62 -8.58
C GLU A 196 76.46 15.92 -8.48
N LEU A 197 75.64 15.24 -9.29
CA LEU A 197 74.20 15.23 -9.13
C LEU A 197 73.82 13.82 -8.72
N ASP A 198 73.53 13.72 -7.43
CA ASP A 198 73.13 12.53 -6.71
C ASP A 198 71.93 11.84 -7.34
N ASN A 199 72.05 10.51 -7.40
CA ASN A 199 70.94 9.57 -7.49
C ASN A 199 69.98 9.80 -6.31
N PHE A 200 68.91 10.55 -6.53
CA PHE A 200 67.74 10.52 -5.65
C PHE A 200 66.49 10.66 -6.52
N LEU A 201 65.90 9.52 -6.87
CA LEU A 201 64.45 9.29 -7.00
C LEU A 201 64.17 7.82 -7.43
N LEU A 202 64.72 6.88 -6.66
CA LEU A 202 64.22 5.49 -6.62
C LEU A 202 64.02 5.10 -5.16
N GLN A 203 62.94 5.61 -4.55
CA GLN A 203 62.34 4.98 -3.38
C GLN A 203 60.81 5.12 -3.44
N LYS A 204 60.18 3.94 -3.56
CA LYS A 204 58.86 3.52 -3.08
C LYS A 204 57.63 4.35 -3.42
#